data_AF-A0A524CKM8-F1
#
_entry.id   AF-A0A524CKM8-F1
#
_cell.length_a   1.000
_cell.length_b   1.000
_cell.length_c   1.000
_cell.angle_alpha   90.00
_cell.angle_beta   90.00
_cell.angle_gamma   90.00
#
_symmetry.space_group_name_H-M   'P 1'
#
loop_
_entity.id
_entity.type
_entity.pdbx_description
1 polymer ?
#
loop_
_entity_poly.entity_id
_entity_poly.type
_entity_poly.pdbx_seq_one_letter_code
_entity_poly.pdbx_strand_id
1 'polypeptide(L)'
;MALNFCPKCGARIDDDLEICACGHDLTKDRKKRVNEKLSEIKEEEQEKSKTMIRPGGEIIKAGFFQRFGAFIIDLIIIGLIMIFLTILLPPLRNSLQRTMQRRLIGRIIFPSLNDLVFWIVAFLYFWLLESFNEGRSIGKMLLKLRTVDEKTHEPTTKGKYAINNLLKSNRSLFFIDFLIGILYNIGKEEKRLRIMQNASKTVVLKEKR
;
A
#
# COMPACT_ATOMS: atom_id res chain seq x y z
N MET A 1 17.44 12.79 22.39
CA MET A 1 18.80 12.92 21.82
C MET A 1 19.64 13.72 22.80
N ALA A 2 20.79 13.15 23.15
CA ALA A 2 21.75 13.71 24.08
C ALA A 2 22.44 14.96 23.49
N LEU A 3 22.58 16.00 24.31
CA LEU A 3 23.50 17.10 24.05
C LEU A 3 24.81 16.77 24.77
N ASN A 4 25.85 16.39 24.04
CA ASN A 4 27.14 16.02 24.65
C ASN A 4 27.89 17.24 25.24
N PHE A 5 27.56 18.45 24.79
CA PHE A 5 28.25 19.69 25.18
C PHE A 5 27.27 20.87 25.30
N CYS A 6 27.58 21.81 26.19
CA CYS A 6 26.81 23.03 26.39
C CYS A 6 27.02 23.97 25.19
N PRO A 7 25.95 24.45 24.54
CA PRO A 7 26.08 25.38 23.41
C PRO A 7 26.59 26.77 23.80
N LYS A 8 26.53 27.13 25.10
CA LYS A 8 26.98 28.44 25.60
C LYS A 8 28.43 28.44 26.07
N CYS A 9 28.83 27.47 26.89
CA CYS A 9 30.15 27.44 27.51
C CYS A 9 31.05 26.29 27.04
N GLY A 10 30.55 25.37 26.22
CA GLY A 10 31.31 24.21 25.74
C GLY A 10 31.59 23.13 26.77
N ALA A 11 31.11 23.26 28.02
CA ALA A 11 31.28 22.23 29.04
C ALA A 11 30.60 20.92 28.62
N ARG A 12 31.23 19.78 28.95
CA ARG A 12 30.63 18.46 28.73
C ARG A 12 29.42 18.31 29.66
N ILE A 13 28.33 17.77 29.13
CA ILE A 13 27.07 17.60 29.86
C ILE A 13 26.69 16.11 29.88
N ASP A 14 26.21 15.65 31.02
CA ASP A 14 25.58 14.33 31.16
C ASP A 14 24.11 14.38 30.74
N ASP A 15 23.62 13.27 30.19
CA ASP A 15 22.37 13.20 29.42
C ASP A 15 21.10 13.65 30.16
N ASP A 16 21.12 13.74 31.49
CA ASP A 16 19.96 14.07 32.31
C ASP A 16 19.97 15.50 32.89
N LEU A 17 21.00 16.31 32.61
CA LEU A 17 21.06 17.69 33.12
C LEU A 17 20.13 18.65 32.34
N GLU A 18 19.33 19.41 33.10
CA GLU A 18 18.44 20.48 32.60
C GLU A 18 19.14 21.84 32.55
N ILE A 19 20.06 22.11 33.48
CA ILE A 19 20.79 23.38 33.60
C ILE A 19 22.28 23.10 33.61
N CYS A 20 23.04 23.79 32.76
CA CYS A 20 24.49 23.70 32.75
C CYS A 20 25.09 24.47 33.93
N ALA A 21 26.28 24.07 34.40
CA ALA A 21 27.03 24.78 35.44
C ALA A 21 27.29 26.27 35.13
N CYS A 22 27.26 26.68 33.85
CA CYS A 22 27.34 28.09 33.45
C CYS A 22 26.02 28.88 33.59
N GLY A 23 24.97 28.27 34.17
CA GLY A 23 23.64 28.85 34.32
C GLY A 23 22.78 28.83 33.05
N HIS A 24 23.20 28.08 32.02
CA HIS A 24 22.45 27.99 30.77
C HIS A 24 21.40 26.87 30.81
N ASP A 25 20.18 27.18 30.41
CA ASP A 25 19.05 26.25 30.34
C ASP A 25 19.11 25.40 29.05
N LEU A 26 19.34 24.10 29.22
CA LEU A 26 19.56 23.13 28.14
C LEU A 26 18.23 22.57 27.61
N THR A 27 17.13 22.75 28.32
CA THR A 27 15.82 22.20 27.92
C THR A 27 15.33 22.84 26.63
N LYS A 28 15.61 24.13 26.44
CA LYS A 28 15.28 24.90 25.23
C LYS A 28 16.05 24.38 24.02
N ASP A 29 17.34 24.11 24.18
CA ASP A 29 18.20 23.61 23.10
C ASP A 29 17.85 22.19 22.68
N ARG A 30 17.50 21.32 23.65
CA ARG A 30 17.00 19.97 23.34
C ARG A 30 15.70 20.03 22.54
N LYS A 31 14.74 20.85 22.97
CA LYS A 31 13.47 21.05 22.24
C LYS A 31 13.73 21.58 20.83
N LYS A 32 14.66 22.52 20.68
CA LYS A 32 15.03 23.08 19.37
C LYS A 32 15.58 22.01 18.43
N ARG A 33 16.54 21.19 18.86
CA ARG A 33 17.09 20.09 18.04
C ARG A 33 16.07 19.03 17.67
N VAL A 34 15.16 18.70 18.59
CA VAL A 34 14.07 17.75 18.29
C VAL A 34 13.16 18.33 17.20
N ASN A 35 12.81 19.62 17.30
CA ASN A 35 12.00 20.28 16.29
C ASN A 35 12.71 20.40 14.94
N GLU A 36 14.00 20.75 14.92
CA GLU A 36 14.82 20.82 13.70
C GLU A 36 14.89 19.46 12.99
N LYS A 37 15.12 18.37 13.72
CA LYS A 37 15.07 17.02 13.13
C LYS A 37 13.68 16.62 12.65
N LEU A 38 12.64 17.04 13.37
CA LEU A 38 11.26 16.81 12.93
C LEU A 38 10.93 17.58 11.65
N SER A 39 11.50 18.78 11.45
CA SER A 39 11.36 19.52 10.20
C SER A 39 12.16 18.88 9.07
N GLU A 40 13.39 18.43 9.30
CA GLU A 40 14.21 17.75 8.29
C GLU A 40 13.53 16.47 7.78
N ILE A 41 12.98 15.64 8.69
CA ILE A 41 12.24 14.43 8.32
C ILE A 41 10.98 14.77 7.50
N LYS A 42 10.27 15.85 7.86
CA LYS A 42 9.09 16.32 7.13
C LYS A 42 9.45 16.88 5.75
N GLU A 43 10.59 17.55 5.62
CA GLU A 43 11.08 18.09 4.36
C GLU A 43 11.52 16.96 3.41
N GLU A 44 12.22 15.94 3.90
CA GLU A 44 12.55 14.74 3.11
C GLU A 44 11.30 13.97 2.64
N GLU A 45 10.28 13.83 3.50
CA GLU A 45 8.99 13.23 3.12
C GLU A 45 8.26 14.08 2.08
N GLN A 46 8.26 15.41 2.22
CA GLN A 46 7.68 16.32 1.24
C GLN A 46 8.44 16.34 -0.09
N GLU A 47 9.75 16.17 -0.09
CA GLU A 47 10.57 16.15 -1.31
C GLU A 47 10.38 14.84 -2.10
N LYS A 48 10.24 13.71 -1.41
CA LYS A 48 9.79 12.43 -2.01
C LYS A 48 8.36 12.50 -2.55
N SER A 49 7.50 13.32 -1.95
CA SER A 49 6.14 13.60 -2.46
C SER A 49 6.18 14.51 -3.70
N LYS A 50 7.03 15.54 -3.70
CA LYS A 50 7.20 16.51 -4.81
C LYS A 50 7.77 15.92 -6.10
N THR A 51 8.59 14.88 -6.03
CA THR A 51 9.17 14.22 -7.22
C THR A 51 8.13 13.51 -8.10
N MET A 52 6.87 13.41 -7.67
CA MET A 52 5.76 12.84 -8.46
C MET A 52 4.82 13.88 -9.07
N ILE A 53 5.22 15.15 -9.09
CA ILE A 53 4.41 16.27 -9.60
C ILE A 53 5.09 16.85 -10.84
N ARG A 54 4.33 17.00 -11.94
CA ARG A 54 4.77 17.80 -13.10
C ARG A 54 5.23 19.18 -12.63
N PRO A 55 6.19 19.85 -13.29
CA PRO A 55 6.21 21.32 -13.24
C PRO A 55 4.89 21.77 -13.91
N GLY A 56 3.89 22.09 -13.09
CA GLY A 56 2.49 22.27 -13.52
C GLY A 56 1.54 21.13 -13.11
N GLY A 57 1.47 20.79 -11.81
CA GLY A 57 0.25 20.50 -11.03
C GLY A 57 -0.78 19.41 -11.42
N GLU A 58 -0.77 18.83 -12.61
CA GLU A 58 -1.85 17.93 -13.04
C GLU A 58 -1.57 16.45 -12.71
N ILE A 59 -2.38 15.91 -11.80
CA ILE A 59 -2.42 14.50 -11.44
C ILE A 59 -3.13 13.70 -12.53
N ILE A 60 -2.39 12.85 -13.25
CA ILE A 60 -2.96 12.00 -14.31
C ILE A 60 -3.47 10.70 -13.71
N LYS A 61 -4.80 10.56 -13.67
CA LYS A 61 -5.46 9.30 -13.27
C LYS A 61 -5.28 8.24 -14.36
N ALA A 62 -4.92 7.03 -13.96
CA ALA A 62 -4.74 5.91 -14.88
C ALA A 62 -6.07 5.49 -15.51
N GLY A 63 -6.08 5.30 -16.83
CA GLY A 63 -7.26 4.84 -17.57
C GLY A 63 -7.61 3.37 -17.30
N PHE A 64 -8.80 2.94 -17.74
CA PHE A 64 -9.27 1.57 -17.56
C PHE A 64 -8.29 0.53 -18.15
N PHE A 65 -7.91 0.68 -19.42
CA PHE A 65 -7.05 -0.30 -20.11
C PHE A 65 -5.64 -0.42 -19.50
N GLN A 66 -5.09 0.67 -18.96
CA GLN A 66 -3.80 0.62 -18.23
C GLN A 66 -3.94 -0.20 -16.94
N ARG A 67 -5.02 0.02 -16.18
CA ARG A 67 -5.30 -0.76 -14.97
C ARG A 67 -5.57 -2.23 -15.29
N PHE A 68 -6.30 -2.50 -16.37
CA PHE A 68 -6.59 -3.86 -16.83
C PHE A 68 -5.31 -4.58 -17.28
N GLY A 69 -4.46 -3.93 -18.08
CA GLY A 69 -3.17 -4.50 -18.50
C GLY A 69 -2.26 -4.84 -17.32
N ALA A 70 -2.16 -3.96 -16.33
CA ALA A 70 -1.38 -4.23 -15.11
C ALA A 70 -1.90 -5.46 -14.38
N PHE A 71 -3.24 -5.58 -14.26
CA PHE A 71 -3.87 -6.73 -13.64
C PHE A 71 -3.62 -8.04 -14.39
N ILE A 72 -3.65 -8.05 -15.73
CA ILE A 72 -3.31 -9.24 -16.53
C ILE A 72 -1.87 -9.70 -16.26
N ILE A 73 -0.92 -8.77 -16.21
CA ILE A 73 0.49 -9.10 -15.90
C ILE A 73 0.58 -9.72 -14.50
N ASP A 74 -0.07 -9.12 -13.50
CA ASP A 74 -0.09 -9.66 -12.14
C ASP A 74 -0.74 -11.07 -12.09
N LEU A 75 -1.79 -11.33 -12.87
CA LEU A 75 -2.42 -12.66 -12.95
C LEU A 75 -1.48 -13.72 -13.52
N ILE A 76 -0.66 -13.38 -14.51
CA ILE A 76 0.36 -14.30 -15.05
C ILE A 76 1.37 -14.66 -13.96
N ILE A 77 1.86 -13.65 -13.21
CA ILE A 77 2.83 -13.85 -12.12
C ILE A 77 2.24 -14.74 -11.02
N ILE A 78 1.02 -14.45 -10.57
CA ILE A 78 0.32 -15.26 -9.57
C ILE A 78 0.11 -16.69 -10.10
N GLY A 79 -0.26 -16.84 -11.38
CA GLY A 79 -0.40 -18.14 -12.02
C GLY A 79 0.88 -18.98 -11.97
N LEU A 80 2.03 -18.37 -12.27
CA LEU A 80 3.34 -19.02 -12.17
C LEU A 80 3.67 -19.44 -10.74
N ILE A 81 3.41 -18.56 -9.76
CA ILE A 81 3.58 -18.87 -8.33
C ILE A 81 2.71 -20.08 -7.95
N MET A 82 1.45 -20.13 -8.41
CA MET A 82 0.53 -21.22 -8.09
C MET A 82 0.94 -22.55 -8.73
N ILE A 83 1.45 -22.55 -9.97
CA ILE A 83 2.00 -23.75 -10.61
C ILE A 83 3.17 -24.28 -9.78
N PHE A 84 4.09 -23.39 -9.37
CA PHE A 84 5.24 -23.76 -8.54
C PHE A 84 4.80 -24.36 -7.18
N LEU A 85 3.88 -23.72 -6.47
CA LEU A 85 3.33 -24.25 -5.21
C LEU A 85 2.64 -25.61 -5.40
N THR A 86 1.93 -25.81 -6.52
CA THR A 86 1.19 -27.05 -6.78
C THR A 86 2.13 -28.23 -7.04
N ILE A 87 3.25 -28.00 -7.73
CA ILE A 87 4.27 -29.02 -7.97
C ILE A 87 5.00 -29.38 -6.66
N LEU A 88 5.25 -28.38 -5.80
CA LEU A 88 6.02 -28.55 -4.56
C LEU A 88 5.26 -29.19 -3.40
N LEU A 89 3.91 -29.06 -3.36
CA LEU A 89 3.08 -29.53 -2.24
C LEU A 89 2.00 -30.57 -2.62
N PRO A 90 2.32 -31.74 -3.24
CA PRO A 90 1.34 -32.78 -3.55
C PRO A 90 0.55 -33.35 -2.35
N PRO A 91 1.13 -33.60 -1.15
CA PRO A 91 0.43 -34.35 -0.09
C PRO A 91 -0.68 -33.55 0.63
N LEU A 92 -0.69 -32.21 0.56
CA LEU A 92 -1.74 -31.38 1.16
C LEU A 92 -3.07 -31.44 0.38
N ARG A 93 -3.03 -31.86 -0.89
CA ARG A 93 -4.15 -31.79 -1.84
C ARG A 93 -5.27 -32.79 -1.56
N ASN A 94 -4.92 -34.03 -1.17
CA ASN A 94 -5.88 -35.15 -1.17
C ASN A 94 -6.62 -35.35 0.17
N SER A 95 -6.10 -34.79 1.27
CA SER A 95 -6.69 -34.98 2.61
C SER A 95 -7.73 -33.93 2.95
N LEU A 96 -7.49 -32.65 2.63
CA LEU A 96 -8.34 -31.54 3.05
C LEU A 96 -9.51 -31.25 2.09
N GLN A 97 -9.45 -31.74 0.83
CA GLN A 97 -10.47 -31.52 -0.20
C GLN A 97 -11.82 -32.22 0.12
N ARG A 98 -11.82 -33.29 0.93
CA ARG A 98 -13.05 -34.04 1.29
C ARG A 98 -13.86 -33.42 2.43
N THR A 99 -13.28 -32.51 3.22
CA THR A 99 -13.91 -32.01 4.46
C THR A 99 -14.62 -30.67 4.28
N MET A 100 -14.22 -29.84 3.31
CA MET A 100 -14.74 -28.46 3.14
C MET A 100 -16.04 -28.32 2.31
N GLN A 101 -16.67 -29.42 1.89
CA GLN A 101 -17.77 -29.41 0.90
C GLN A 101 -19.19 -29.12 1.45
N ARG A 102 -19.36 -28.78 2.74
CA ARG A 102 -20.68 -28.74 3.40
C ARG A 102 -21.37 -27.36 3.53
N ARG A 103 -20.85 -26.25 2.97
CA ARG A 103 -21.50 -24.92 3.08
C ARG A 103 -21.83 -24.29 1.71
N LEU A 104 -23.10 -23.95 1.51
CA LEU A 104 -23.67 -23.45 0.24
C LEU A 104 -23.03 -22.13 -0.24
N ILE A 105 -22.80 -21.18 0.67
CA ILE A 105 -22.17 -19.88 0.37
C ILE A 105 -20.70 -20.04 -0.02
N GLY A 106 -20.00 -20.96 0.66
CA GLY A 106 -18.61 -21.30 0.34
C GLY A 106 -18.47 -21.80 -1.09
N ARG A 107 -19.45 -22.55 -1.59
CA ARG A 107 -19.40 -23.14 -2.94
C ARG A 107 -19.46 -22.12 -4.09
N ILE A 108 -20.07 -20.95 -3.88
CA ILE A 108 -20.16 -19.89 -4.91
C ILE A 108 -18.88 -19.05 -4.95
N ILE A 109 -18.32 -18.73 -3.78
CA ILE A 109 -17.16 -17.83 -3.66
C ILE A 109 -15.84 -18.62 -3.74
N PHE A 110 -15.78 -19.78 -3.08
CA PHE A 110 -14.64 -20.69 -3.01
C PHE A 110 -15.09 -22.13 -3.29
N PRO A 111 -15.39 -22.47 -4.56
CA PRO A 111 -15.87 -23.80 -4.95
C PRO A 111 -14.98 -24.95 -4.46
N SER A 112 -13.68 -24.69 -4.33
CA SER A 112 -12.69 -25.62 -3.83
C SER A 112 -11.73 -24.97 -2.83
N LEU A 113 -11.03 -25.81 -2.06
CA LEU A 113 -9.91 -25.36 -1.23
C LEU A 113 -8.81 -24.68 -2.05
N ASN A 114 -8.60 -25.12 -3.30
CA ASN A 114 -7.63 -24.50 -4.20
C ASN A 114 -8.01 -23.06 -4.52
N ASP A 115 -9.31 -22.74 -4.63
CA ASP A 115 -9.77 -21.37 -4.84
C ASP A 115 -9.54 -20.49 -3.62
N LEU A 116 -9.71 -21.05 -2.41
CA LEU A 116 -9.40 -20.36 -1.17
C LEU A 116 -7.89 -20.10 -1.05
N VAL A 117 -7.05 -21.10 -1.33
CA VAL A 117 -5.59 -20.96 -1.32
C VAL A 117 -5.15 -19.95 -2.38
N PHE A 118 -5.68 -20.03 -3.60
CA PHE A 118 -5.41 -19.07 -4.66
C PHE A 118 -5.77 -17.66 -4.21
N TRP A 119 -6.95 -17.48 -3.61
CA TRP A 119 -7.37 -16.18 -3.10
C TRP A 119 -6.44 -15.66 -2.01
N ILE A 120 -6.02 -16.49 -1.05
CA ILE A 120 -5.06 -16.10 0.00
C ILE A 120 -3.74 -15.67 -0.63
N VAL A 121 -3.19 -16.46 -1.55
CA VAL A 121 -1.92 -16.17 -2.23
C VAL A 121 -2.02 -14.89 -3.04
N ALA A 122 -3.08 -14.72 -3.84
CA ALA A 122 -3.32 -13.52 -4.64
C ALA A 122 -3.53 -12.28 -3.75
N PHE A 123 -4.27 -12.42 -2.64
CA PHE A 123 -4.49 -11.35 -1.68
C PHE A 123 -3.19 -10.90 -1.02
N LEU A 124 -2.41 -11.86 -0.51
CA LEU A 124 -1.11 -11.57 0.08
C LEU A 124 -0.16 -10.95 -0.95
N TYR A 125 -0.13 -11.46 -2.17
CA TYR A 125 0.67 -10.90 -3.26
C TYR A 125 0.36 -9.41 -3.46
N PHE A 126 -0.91 -9.05 -3.68
CA PHE A 126 -1.30 -7.67 -3.92
C PHE A 126 -1.12 -6.78 -2.69
N TRP A 127 -1.59 -7.25 -1.53
CA TRP A 127 -1.53 -6.47 -0.30
C TRP A 127 -0.10 -6.20 0.14
N LEU A 128 0.77 -7.22 0.15
CA LEU A 128 2.16 -7.05 0.57
C LEU A 128 2.90 -6.16 -0.42
N LEU A 129 2.81 -6.43 -1.73
CA LEU A 129 3.50 -5.60 -2.71
C LEU A 129 3.04 -4.14 -2.66
N GLU A 130 1.73 -3.88 -2.61
CA GLU A 130 1.24 -2.51 -2.51
C GLU A 130 1.62 -1.85 -1.17
N SER A 131 1.67 -2.62 -0.08
CA SER A 131 2.06 -2.09 1.24
C SER A 131 3.54 -1.76 1.37
N PHE A 132 4.42 -2.49 0.68
CA PHE A 132 5.86 -2.33 0.80
C PHE A 132 6.50 -1.59 -0.39
N ASN A 133 5.79 -1.45 -1.52
CA ASN A 133 6.28 -0.76 -2.71
C ASN A 133 5.42 0.45 -3.08
N GLU A 134 4.96 1.21 -2.08
CA GLU A 134 4.29 2.50 -2.28
C GLU A 134 3.05 2.40 -3.20
N GLY A 135 2.25 1.33 -3.03
CA GLY A 135 1.02 1.12 -3.78
C GLY A 135 1.18 0.43 -5.13
N ARG A 136 2.31 -0.25 -5.35
CA ARG A 136 2.65 -0.89 -6.62
C ARG A 136 2.71 -2.41 -6.50
N SER A 137 1.98 -3.10 -7.37
CA SER A 137 2.23 -4.51 -7.75
C SER A 137 3.22 -4.57 -8.91
N ILE A 138 3.75 -5.75 -9.25
CA ILE A 138 4.74 -5.87 -10.33
C ILE A 138 4.16 -5.40 -11.67
N GLY A 139 2.94 -5.80 -12.01
CA GLY A 139 2.25 -5.34 -13.21
C GLY A 139 2.02 -3.83 -13.23
N LYS A 140 1.73 -3.24 -12.07
CA LYS A 140 1.63 -1.78 -11.93
C LYS A 140 2.99 -1.09 -12.09
N MET A 141 4.07 -1.63 -11.54
CA MET A 141 5.42 -1.10 -11.75
C MET A 141 5.79 -1.09 -13.24
N LEU A 142 5.52 -2.19 -13.94
CA LEU A 142 5.80 -2.33 -15.37
C LEU A 142 5.02 -1.30 -16.21
N LEU A 143 3.78 -1.00 -15.83
CA LEU A 143 2.96 0.01 -16.51
C LEU A 143 3.06 1.41 -15.89
N LYS A 144 3.99 1.62 -14.94
CA LYS A 144 4.22 2.89 -14.26
C LYS A 144 2.94 3.44 -13.61
N LEU A 145 2.25 2.58 -12.88
CA LEU A 145 1.05 2.90 -12.14
C LEU A 145 1.31 2.74 -10.65
N ARG A 146 0.62 3.53 -9.84
CA ARG A 146 0.61 3.35 -8.38
C ARG A 146 -0.75 3.65 -7.79
N THR A 147 -1.09 2.96 -6.70
CA THR A 147 -2.29 3.22 -5.90
C THR A 147 -1.93 4.13 -4.73
N VAL A 148 -2.66 5.22 -4.58
CA VAL A 148 -2.39 6.23 -3.55
C VAL A 148 -3.68 6.64 -2.86
N ASP A 149 -3.55 7.36 -1.74
CA ASP A 149 -4.69 8.02 -1.13
C ASP A 149 -5.26 9.07 -2.08
N GLU A 150 -6.59 9.17 -2.14
CA GLU A 150 -7.26 10.14 -3.01
C GLU A 150 -6.95 11.59 -2.65
N LYS A 151 -6.85 11.92 -1.36
CA LYS A 151 -6.76 13.32 -0.94
C LYS A 151 -5.32 13.81 -1.01
N THR A 152 -4.40 12.98 -0.52
CA THR A 152 -2.98 13.37 -0.42
C THR A 152 -2.19 12.99 -1.66
N HIS A 153 -2.66 12.03 -2.47
CA HIS A 153 -1.91 11.43 -3.60
C HIS A 153 -0.57 10.80 -3.19
N GLU A 154 -0.44 10.49 -1.90
CA GLU A 154 0.72 9.84 -1.30
C GLU A 154 0.43 8.36 -1.01
N PRO A 155 1.48 7.55 -0.78
CA PRO A 155 1.30 6.18 -0.31
C PRO A 155 0.39 6.12 0.92
N THR A 156 -0.57 5.21 0.89
CA THR A 156 -1.56 5.10 1.96
C THR A 156 -1.17 4.04 3.00
N THR A 157 -2.01 3.83 4.01
CA THR A 157 -1.74 2.85 5.07
C THR A 157 -1.91 1.42 4.58
N LYS A 158 -1.18 0.47 5.20
CA LYS A 158 -1.26 -0.97 4.90
C LYS A 158 -2.69 -1.51 4.99
N GLY A 159 -3.49 -1.01 5.94
CA GLY A 159 -4.90 -1.38 6.08
C GLY A 159 -5.77 -0.92 4.90
N LYS A 160 -5.54 0.29 4.37
CA LYS A 160 -6.25 0.76 3.17
C LYS A 160 -5.85 -0.05 1.93
N TYR A 161 -4.59 -0.46 1.80
CA TYR A 161 -4.18 -1.40 0.75
C TYR A 161 -4.84 -2.77 0.91
N ALA A 162 -4.98 -3.29 2.13
CA ALA A 162 -5.69 -4.55 2.37
C ALA A 162 -7.14 -4.46 1.88
N ILE A 163 -7.87 -3.41 2.29
CA ILE A 163 -9.26 -3.17 1.86
C ILE A 163 -9.36 -3.07 0.34
N ASN A 164 -8.46 -2.30 -0.30
CA ASN A 164 -8.45 -2.13 -1.76
C ASN A 164 -8.25 -3.43 -2.55
N ASN A 165 -7.62 -4.45 -1.95
CA ASN A 165 -7.26 -5.71 -2.60
C ASN A 165 -8.11 -6.92 -2.15
N LEU A 166 -9.00 -6.73 -1.16
CA LEU A 166 -9.76 -7.82 -0.56
C LEU A 166 -10.62 -8.60 -1.57
N LEU A 167 -11.44 -7.89 -2.34
CA LEU A 167 -12.31 -8.50 -3.36
C LEU A 167 -11.58 -8.75 -4.68
N LYS A 168 -10.47 -8.05 -4.92
CA LYS A 168 -9.68 -8.14 -6.15
C LYS A 168 -9.10 -9.54 -6.39
N SER A 169 -8.83 -10.24 -5.30
CA SER A 169 -8.08 -11.50 -5.31
C SER A 169 -8.95 -12.70 -5.64
N ASN A 170 -10.28 -12.55 -5.66
CA ASN A 170 -11.23 -13.58 -6.04
C ASN A 170 -11.82 -13.22 -7.41
N ARG A 171 -11.85 -14.17 -8.35
CA ARG A 171 -12.34 -13.91 -9.70
C ARG A 171 -13.78 -13.41 -9.71
N SER A 172 -14.69 -14.10 -9.02
CA SER A 172 -16.12 -13.75 -8.96
C SER A 172 -16.35 -12.43 -8.23
N LEU A 173 -15.72 -12.24 -7.07
CA LEU A 173 -15.88 -11.00 -6.30
C LEU A 173 -15.25 -9.79 -6.99
N PHE A 174 -14.17 -9.98 -7.76
CA PHE A 174 -13.57 -8.90 -8.55
C PHE A 174 -14.54 -8.38 -9.60
N PHE A 175 -15.26 -9.27 -10.31
CA PHE A 175 -16.26 -8.83 -11.28
C PHE A 175 -17.40 -8.05 -10.62
N ILE A 176 -17.86 -8.48 -9.44
CA ILE A 176 -18.88 -7.78 -8.67
C ILE A 176 -18.36 -6.41 -8.18
N ASP A 177 -17.16 -6.38 -7.60
CA ASP A 177 -16.46 -5.17 -7.13
C ASP A 177 -16.29 -4.15 -8.27
N PHE A 178 -15.94 -4.62 -9.47
CA PHE A 178 -15.76 -3.78 -10.64
C PHE A 178 -17.08 -3.29 -11.24
N LEU A 179 -18.08 -4.17 -11.42
CA LEU A 179 -19.35 -3.81 -12.05
C LEU A 179 -20.11 -2.78 -11.22
N ILE A 180 -20.30 -3.07 -9.92
CA ILE A 180 -20.96 -2.13 -9.00
C ILE A 180 -20.10 -0.87 -8.83
N GLY A 181 -18.76 -1.03 -8.80
CA GLY A 181 -17.83 0.07 -8.72
C GLY A 181 -17.95 1.05 -9.89
N ILE A 182 -18.11 0.56 -11.13
CA ILE A 182 -18.38 1.40 -12.29
C ILE A 182 -19.73 2.08 -12.12
N LEU A 183 -20.81 1.32 -11.90
CA LEU A 183 -22.18 1.85 -11.82
C LEU A 183 -22.29 2.97 -10.78
N TYR A 184 -21.67 2.79 -9.61
CA TYR A 184 -21.68 3.78 -8.52
C TYR A 184 -20.83 5.04 -8.81
N ASN A 185 -19.85 4.94 -9.71
CA ASN A 185 -18.91 6.01 -10.02
C ASN A 185 -19.16 6.67 -11.38
N ILE A 186 -20.22 6.30 -12.10
CA ILE A 186 -20.66 7.01 -13.30
C ILE A 186 -20.92 8.48 -12.93
N GLY A 187 -20.35 9.40 -13.70
CA GLY A 187 -20.51 10.85 -13.50
C GLY A 187 -19.66 11.46 -12.38
N LYS A 188 -18.83 10.69 -11.66
CA LYS A 188 -17.92 11.22 -10.64
C LYS A 188 -16.53 11.55 -11.20
N GLU A 189 -16.00 12.72 -10.83
CA GLU A 189 -14.66 13.17 -11.23
C GLU A 189 -13.52 12.29 -10.69
N GLU A 190 -13.80 11.53 -9.63
CA GLU A 190 -12.85 10.68 -8.93
C GLU A 190 -12.29 9.55 -9.83
N LYS A 191 -13.00 9.15 -10.90
CA LYS A 191 -12.63 8.06 -11.84
C LYS A 191 -12.19 6.77 -11.13
N ARG A 192 -12.88 6.44 -10.04
CA ARG A 192 -12.78 5.15 -9.35
C ARG A 192 -13.56 4.10 -10.14
N LEU A 193 -13.04 2.88 -10.18
CA LEU A 193 -13.62 1.81 -11.00
C LEU A 193 -14.11 0.62 -10.15
N ARG A 194 -13.82 0.61 -8.85
CA ARG A 194 -14.09 -0.52 -7.95
C ARG A 194 -14.69 -0.05 -6.63
N ILE A 195 -15.60 -0.82 -6.04
CA ILE A 195 -16.18 -0.53 -4.71
C ILE A 195 -15.06 -0.45 -3.67
N MET A 196 -14.11 -1.37 -3.71
CA MET A 196 -13.00 -1.41 -2.76
C MET A 196 -12.09 -0.17 -2.84
N GLN A 197 -12.06 0.53 -3.99
CA GLN A 197 -11.37 1.83 -4.10
C GLN A 197 -12.14 2.93 -3.37
N ASN A 198 -13.47 2.91 -3.46
CA ASN A 198 -14.33 3.83 -2.71
C ASN A 198 -14.18 3.59 -1.20
N ALA A 199 -14.22 2.32 -0.78
CA ALA A 199 -14.09 1.92 0.62
C ALA A 199 -12.71 2.27 1.22
N SER A 200 -11.64 2.03 0.47
CA SER A 200 -10.27 2.36 0.89
C SER A 200 -9.89 3.82 0.70
N LYS A 201 -10.74 4.61 0.05
CA LYS A 201 -10.48 5.99 -0.38
C LYS A 201 -9.20 6.13 -1.21
N THR A 202 -8.97 5.19 -2.12
CA THR A 202 -7.76 5.16 -2.97
C THR A 202 -8.07 5.46 -4.43
N VAL A 203 -7.04 5.91 -5.16
CA VAL A 203 -7.07 6.13 -6.61
C VAL A 203 -5.80 5.56 -7.25
N VAL A 204 -5.85 5.30 -8.56
CA VAL A 204 -4.68 4.83 -9.31
C VAL A 204 -4.19 5.94 -10.22
N LEU A 205 -2.93 6.31 -10.04
CA LEU A 205 -2.24 7.35 -10.80
C LEU A 205 -1.25 6.72 -11.78
N LYS A 206 -0.96 7.46 -12.84
CA LYS A 206 0.11 7.14 -13.79
C LYS A 206 1.35 7.97 -13.44
N GLU A 207 2.48 7.30 -13.24
CA GLU A 207 3.78 7.92 -12.98
C GLU A 207 4.41 8.42 -14.29
N LYS A 208 5.16 9.53 -14.20
CA LYS A 208 5.87 10.12 -15.34
C LYS A 208 7.11 9.26 -15.69
N ARG A 209 7.48 9.29 -16.96
CA ARG A 209 8.75 8.76 -17.47
C ARG A 209 9.88 9.73 -17.18
#